data_AF-A0A7W9HDN3-F1
#
_entry.id   AF-A0A7W9HDN3-F1
#
_cell.length_a   1.000
_cell.length_b   1.000
_cell.length_c   1.000
_cell.angle_alpha   90.00
_cell.angle_beta   90.00
_cell.angle_gamma   90.00
#
_symmetry.space_group_name_H-M   'P 1'
#
loop_
_entity.id
_entity.type
_entity.pdbx_description
1 polymer ?
#
loop_
_entity_poly.entity_id
_entity_poly.type
_entity_poly.pdbx_seq_one_letter_code
_entity_poly.pdbx_strand_id
1 'polypeptide(L)'
;MVLSDLGEVLAQNEAAVLLTGDHTGLSGDRRYIVHRWFTDPAARAAHPPEEQEHQSRQLVADLRAVAGRRSGDPTVTGLVTSGPPAADLRLPATYVRLIRML
;
A
#
# COMPACT_ATOMS: atom_id res chain seq x y z
N MET A 1 6.08 12.64 -8.92
CA MET A 1 5.17 11.59 -9.45
C MET A 1 3.75 11.95 -9.10
N VAL A 2 2.78 11.45 -9.87
CA VAL A 2 1.33 11.62 -9.63
C VAL A 2 0.77 10.28 -9.19
N LEU A 3 0.00 10.30 -8.10
CA LEU A 3 -0.64 9.12 -7.52
C LEU A 3 -2.16 9.26 -7.61
N SER A 4 -2.85 8.15 -7.84
CA SER A 4 -4.29 8.08 -7.60
C SER A 4 -4.57 8.13 -6.10
N ASP A 5 -5.85 8.30 -5.75
CA ASP A 5 -6.31 8.22 -4.36
C ASP A 5 -6.08 6.83 -3.74
N LEU A 6 -5.93 5.77 -4.56
CA LEU A 6 -5.59 4.41 -4.13
C LEU A 6 -4.08 4.13 -4.11
N GLY A 7 -3.24 5.14 -4.38
CA GLY A 7 -1.79 4.97 -4.42
C GLY A 7 -1.28 4.22 -5.64
N GLU A 8 -2.02 4.25 -6.76
CA GLU A 8 -1.51 3.84 -8.08
C GLU A 8 -0.67 4.97 -8.68
N VAL A 9 0.50 4.65 -9.22
CA VAL A 9 1.35 5.63 -9.89
C VAL A 9 0.82 5.89 -11.30
N LEU A 10 0.23 7.06 -11.51
CA LEU A 10 -0.36 7.45 -12.80
C LEU A 10 0.67 8.12 -13.73
N ALA A 11 1.69 8.77 -13.14
CA ALA A 11 2.80 9.35 -13.89
C ALA A 11 4.05 9.49 -13.01
N GLN A 12 5.22 9.18 -13.58
CA GLN A 12 6.52 9.48 -12.99
C GLN A 12 7.34 10.30 -13.98
N ASN A 13 7.94 11.39 -13.51
CA ASN A 13 8.98 12.08 -14.27
C ASN A 13 10.31 11.35 -14.09
N GLU A 14 11.29 11.68 -14.94
CA GLU A 14 12.60 11.02 -14.96
C GLU A 14 13.31 11.06 -13.60
N ALA A 15 13.27 12.21 -12.91
CA ALA A 15 13.85 12.33 -11.56
C ALA A 15 13.18 11.39 -10.54
N ALA A 16 11.86 11.20 -10.60
CA ALA A 16 11.17 10.26 -9.72
C ALA A 16 11.52 8.81 -10.06
N VAL A 17 11.63 8.46 -11.35
CA VAL A 17 12.07 7.12 -11.77
C VAL A 17 13.47 6.82 -11.24
N LEU A 18 14.40 7.77 -11.30
CA LEU A 18 15.76 7.59 -10.79
C LEU A 18 15.81 7.39 -9.27
N LEU A 19 14.90 8.02 -8.52
CA LEU A 19 14.88 7.96 -7.06
C LEU A 19 14.14 6.74 -6.50
N THR A 20 13.05 6.31 -7.16
CA THR A 20 12.14 5.27 -6.62
C THR A 20 12.04 4.03 -7.50
N GLY A 21 12.69 4.04 -8.67
CA GLY A 21 12.43 3.09 -9.73
C GLY A 21 11.15 3.41 -10.52
N ASP A 22 10.99 2.72 -11.65
CA ASP A 22 9.79 2.82 -12.48
C ASP A 22 8.67 1.97 -11.89
N HIS A 23 7.53 2.62 -11.66
CA HIS A 23 6.31 2.01 -11.15
C HIS A 23 5.13 2.14 -12.12
N THR A 24 5.32 2.83 -13.25
CA THR A 24 4.29 3.05 -14.25
C THR A 24 3.97 1.79 -15.06
N GLY A 25 4.92 0.85 -15.17
CA GLY A 25 4.73 -0.44 -15.83
C GLY A 25 4.06 -1.54 -15.00
N LEU A 26 3.63 -1.24 -13.76
CA LEU A 26 3.05 -2.24 -12.87
C LEU A 26 1.57 -2.50 -13.17
N SER A 27 1.16 -3.76 -13.16
CA SER A 27 -0.20 -4.20 -13.50
C SER A 27 -0.86 -4.99 -12.35
N GLY A 28 -2.20 -5.14 -12.41
CA GLY A 28 -2.98 -5.79 -11.36
C GLY A 28 -2.83 -5.10 -10.01
N ASP A 29 -3.00 -5.81 -8.91
CA ASP A 29 -2.92 -5.21 -7.58
C ASP A 29 -1.52 -4.67 -7.25
N ARG A 30 -0.48 -5.19 -7.92
CA ARG A 30 0.90 -4.70 -7.79
C ARG A 30 1.05 -3.24 -8.21
N ARG A 31 0.10 -2.64 -8.94
CA ARG A 31 0.15 -1.21 -9.29
C ARG A 31 -0.09 -0.29 -8.09
N TYR A 32 -0.80 -0.77 -7.07
CA TYR A 32 -1.09 -0.02 -5.86
C TYR A 32 0.03 -0.13 -4.82
N ILE A 33 0.52 1.02 -4.35
CA ILE A 33 1.58 1.07 -3.33
C ILE A 33 1.14 0.34 -2.05
N VAL A 34 -0.11 0.50 -1.61
CA VAL A 34 -0.63 -0.17 -0.40
C VAL A 34 -0.55 -1.69 -0.51
N HIS A 35 -0.90 -2.26 -1.67
CA HIS A 35 -0.79 -3.70 -1.88
C HIS A 35 0.67 -4.16 -1.84
N ARG A 36 1.58 -3.48 -2.56
CA ARG A 36 3.02 -3.81 -2.53
C ARG A 36 3.60 -3.69 -1.13
N TRP A 37 3.22 -2.66 -0.40
CA TRP A 37 3.70 -2.41 0.96
C TRP A 37 3.44 -3.59 1.90
N PHE A 38 2.28 -4.24 1.80
CA PHE A 38 1.95 -5.39 2.65
C PHE A 38 2.40 -6.74 2.06
N THR A 39 2.45 -6.88 0.74
CA THR A 39 2.76 -8.15 0.07
C THR A 39 4.24 -8.35 -0.28
N ASP A 40 4.99 -7.26 -0.46
CA ASP A 40 6.39 -7.28 -0.89
C ASP A 40 7.32 -6.76 0.23
N PRO A 41 8.11 -7.64 0.88
CA PRO A 41 9.09 -7.23 1.88
C PRO A 41 10.15 -6.26 1.35
N ALA A 42 10.49 -6.32 0.06
CA ALA A 42 11.48 -5.42 -0.54
C ALA A 42 10.97 -3.98 -0.59
N ALA A 43 9.66 -3.77 -0.79
CA ALA A 43 9.04 -2.46 -0.74
C ALA A 43 9.16 -1.81 0.65
N ARG A 44 9.12 -2.61 1.73
CA ARG A 44 9.30 -2.13 3.11
C ARG A 44 10.77 -1.92 3.46
N ALA A 45 11.67 -2.76 2.94
CA ALA A 45 13.10 -2.69 3.21
C ALA A 45 13.75 -1.37 2.78
N ALA A 46 13.12 -0.63 1.85
CA ALA A 46 13.53 0.72 1.48
C ALA A 46 13.33 1.76 2.61
N HIS A 47 12.51 1.44 3.62
CA HIS A 47 12.27 2.29 4.77
C HIS A 47 12.98 1.76 6.03
N PRO A 48 13.58 2.64 6.85
CA PRO A 48 14.08 2.27 8.17
C PRO A 48 13.02 1.52 8.99
N PRO A 49 13.39 0.46 9.73
CA PRO A 49 12.43 -0.34 10.51
C PRO A 49 11.51 0.48 11.44
N GLU A 50 12.04 1.55 12.02
CA GLU A 50 11.33 2.49 12.88
C GLU A 50 10.26 3.30 12.12
N GLU A 51 10.48 3.61 10.85
CA GLU A 51 9.54 4.37 10.01
C GLU A 51 8.50 3.48 9.36
N GLN A 52 8.80 2.19 9.17
CA GLN A 52 7.86 1.25 8.56
C GLN A 52 6.51 1.29 9.29
N GLU A 53 6.51 1.26 10.63
CA GLU A 53 5.26 1.27 11.41
C GLU A 53 4.41 2.53 11.15
N HIS A 54 5.07 3.68 11.13
CA HIS A 54 4.40 4.94 10.85
C HIS A 54 3.81 4.96 9.43
N GLN A 55 4.62 4.57 8.44
CA GLN A 55 4.23 4.50 7.03
C GLN A 55 3.01 3.57 6.83
N SER A 56 2.97 2.48 7.57
CA SER A 56 1.89 1.49 7.47
C SER A 56 0.58 1.99 8.03
N ARG A 57 0.64 2.72 9.16
CA ARG A 57 -0.52 3.36 9.74
C ARG A 57 -1.11 4.41 8.80
N GLN A 58 -0.25 5.19 8.14
CA GLN A 58 -0.67 6.16 7.13
C GLN A 58 -1.37 5.49 5.96
N LEU A 59 -0.76 4.46 5.37
CA LEU A 59 -1.34 3.72 4.24
C LEU A 59 -2.70 3.08 4.58
N VAL A 60 -2.85 2.54 5.79
CA VAL A 60 -4.15 1.98 6.25
C VAL A 60 -5.18 3.10 6.46
N ALA A 61 -4.79 4.24 7.03
CA ALA A 61 -5.68 5.37 7.22
C ALA A 61 -6.19 5.93 5.87
N ASP A 62 -5.29 6.05 4.90
CA ASP A 62 -5.62 6.50 3.55
C ASP A 62 -6.56 5.52 2.85
N LEU A 63 -6.27 4.21 2.91
CA LEU A 63 -7.14 3.18 2.35
C LEU A 63 -8.54 3.21 2.99
N ARG A 64 -8.63 3.38 4.32
CA ARG A 64 -9.91 3.52 5.02
C ARG A 64 -10.66 4.76 4.55
N ALA A 65 -9.97 5.89 4.40
CA ALA A 65 -10.59 7.13 3.93
C ALA A 65 -11.14 6.97 2.50
N VAL A 66 -10.43 6.28 1.62
CA VAL A 66 -10.91 5.98 0.27
C VAL A 66 -12.08 5.00 0.29
N ALA A 67 -12.03 3.94 1.10
CA ALA A 67 -13.14 3.00 1.26
C ALA A 67 -14.42 3.66 1.77
N GLY A 68 -14.29 4.64 2.68
CA GLY A 68 -15.43 5.45 3.12
C GLY A 68 -16.00 6.35 2.02
N ARG A 69 -15.15 6.91 1.14
CA ARG A 69 -15.61 7.76 0.01
C ARG A 69 -16.16 6.97 -1.18
N ARG A 70 -15.64 5.76 -1.41
CA ARG A 70 -15.95 4.88 -2.56
C ARG A 70 -16.57 3.57 -2.09
N SER A 71 -17.52 3.65 -1.17
CA SER A 71 -18.17 2.47 -0.61
C SER A 71 -18.84 1.64 -1.71
N GLY A 72 -18.54 0.34 -1.75
CA GLY A 72 -19.04 -0.59 -2.77
C GLY A 72 -18.22 -0.63 -4.06
N ASP A 73 -17.13 0.14 -4.17
CA ASP A 73 -16.21 0.00 -5.30
C ASP A 73 -15.50 -1.37 -5.21
N PRO A 74 -15.64 -2.24 -6.23
CA PRO A 74 -15.05 -3.58 -6.22
C PRO A 74 -13.52 -3.55 -6.20
N THR A 75 -12.89 -2.49 -6.70
CA THR A 75 -11.43 -2.30 -6.66
C THR A 75 -10.96 -2.07 -5.22
N VAL A 76 -11.68 -1.21 -4.50
CA VAL A 76 -11.35 -0.89 -3.11
C VAL A 76 -11.63 -2.10 -2.21
N THR A 77 -12.76 -2.77 -2.46
CA THR A 77 -13.11 -4.02 -1.78
C THR A 77 -12.08 -5.11 -2.04
N GLY A 78 -11.61 -5.22 -3.28
CA GLY A 78 -10.52 -6.11 -3.68
C GLY A 78 -9.26 -5.81 -2.88
N LEU A 79 -8.81 -4.56 -2.84
CA LEU A 79 -7.59 -4.16 -2.11
C LEU A 79 -7.68 -4.36 -0.59
N VAL A 80 -8.85 -4.18 0.01
CA VAL A 80 -9.07 -4.45 1.44
C VAL A 80 -9.02 -5.95 1.73
N THR A 81 -9.55 -6.77 0.81
CA THR A 81 -9.62 -8.23 0.98
C THR A 81 -8.38 -8.98 0.48
N SER A 82 -7.61 -8.41 -0.45
CA SER A 82 -6.37 -8.96 -0.99
C SER A 82 -5.13 -8.65 -0.15
N GLY A 83 -5.27 -7.86 0.92
CA GLY A 83 -4.28 -7.83 2.00
C GLY A 83 -4.09 -9.23 2.59
N PRO A 84 -2.85 -9.67 2.90
CA PRO A 84 -2.62 -11.02 3.39
C PRO A 84 -3.43 -11.29 4.67
N PRO A 85 -3.98 -12.51 4.85
CA PRO A 85 -4.58 -12.89 6.12
C PRO A 85 -3.55 -12.67 7.22
N ALA A 86 -4.00 -12.11 8.35
CA ALA A 86 -3.22 -11.75 9.54
C ALA A 86 -2.15 -12.77 10.02
N ALA A 87 -2.22 -14.02 9.56
CA ALA A 87 -1.36 -15.12 9.96
C ALA A 87 0.02 -15.16 9.27
N ASP A 88 0.17 -14.65 8.04
CA ASP A 88 1.44 -14.75 7.27
C ASP A 88 2.33 -13.51 7.37
N LEU A 89 1.87 -12.50 8.12
CA LEU A 89 2.65 -11.31 8.38
C LEU A 89 3.71 -11.63 9.45
N ARG A 90 4.94 -11.89 9.02
CA ARG A 90 6.15 -11.59 9.82
C ARG A 90 6.31 -10.08 9.98
N LEU A 91 5.26 -9.41 10.41
CA LEU A 91 5.28 -8.03 10.85
C LEU A 91 5.21 -8.00 12.38
N PRO A 92 5.80 -6.98 13.02
CA PRO A 92 5.62 -6.78 14.46
C PRO A 92 4.13 -6.77 14.80
N ALA A 93 3.74 -7.41 15.92
CA ALA A 93 2.35 -7.69 16.30
C ALA A 93 1.38 -6.48 16.26
N THR A 94 1.91 -5.26 16.31
CA THR A 94 1.17 -4.01 16.19
C THR A 94 0.46 -3.83 14.83
N TYR A 95 0.99 -4.43 13.77
CA TYR A 95 0.47 -4.31 12.40
C TYR A 95 -0.77 -5.13 12.11
N VAL A 96 -0.81 -6.35 12.63
CA VAL A 96 -1.96 -7.25 12.50
C VAL A 96 -3.22 -6.60 13.08
N ARG A 97 -3.05 -5.75 14.10
CA ARG A 97 -4.15 -5.00 14.74
C ARG A 97 -4.69 -3.88 13.85
N LEU A 98 -3.87 -3.26 13.01
CA LEU A 98 -4.29 -2.17 12.12
C LEU A 98 -5.12 -2.68 10.94
N ILE A 99 -4.75 -3.83 10.38
CA ILE A 99 -5.48 -4.49 9.29
C ILE A 99 -6.81 -5.07 9.80
N ARG A 100 -6.85 -5.66 11.00
CA ARG A 100 -8.10 -6.17 11.63
C ARG A 100 -9.11 -5.09 12.05
N MET A 101 -8.73 -3.81 11.97
CA MET A 101 -9.61 -2.66 12.26
C MET A 101 -10.20 -2.05 10.98
N LEU A 102 -9.93 -2.62 9.81
CA LEU A 102 -10.68 -2.38 8.57
C LEU A 102 -11.90 -3.32 8.55
#